data_AF-A0A381ULW6-F1
#
_entry.id   AF-A0A381ULW6-F1
#
_cell.length_a   1.000
_cell.length_b   1.000
_cell.length_c   1.000
_cell.angle_alpha   90.00
_cell.angle_beta   90.00
_cell.angle_gamma   90.00
#
_symmetry.space_group_name_H-M   'P 1'
#
loop_
_entity.id
_entity.type
_entity.pdbx_description
1 polymer ?
#
loop_
_entity_poly.entity_id
_entity_poly.type
_entity_poly.pdbx_seq_one_letter_code
_entity_poly.pdbx_strand_id
1 'polypeptide(L)'
;MDILSIIFIVAGLFFLIVAAIGVIRLPDVFSRSHAVSLTDSLGAFLMLVGIALHEGLGTNMLKILVVLALLYILNPVIAHATVRAALRSGLKPWKKETS
;
A
#
# COMPACT_ATOMS: atom_id res chain seq x y z
N MET A 1 -18.93 11.98 -13.44
CA MET A 1 -17.73 11.81 -12.60
C MET A 1 -17.76 10.48 -11.84
N ASP A 2 -18.93 9.83 -11.75
CA ASP A 2 -19.12 8.62 -10.95
C ASP A 2 -18.46 7.38 -11.56
N ILE A 3 -18.55 7.18 -12.89
CA ILE A 3 -17.92 6.04 -13.56
C ILE A 3 -16.39 6.05 -13.35
N LEU A 4 -15.76 7.22 -13.46
CA LEU A 4 -14.31 7.35 -13.25
C LEU A 4 -13.95 7.04 -11.80
N SER A 5 -14.75 7.55 -10.84
CA SER A 5 -14.58 7.28 -9.41
C SER A 5 -14.71 5.78 -9.09
N ILE A 6 -15.70 5.11 -9.68
CA ILE A 6 -15.91 3.66 -9.53
C ILE A 6 -14.70 2.88 -10.08
N ILE A 7 -14.18 3.24 -11.26
CA ILE A 7 -13.01 2.58 -11.85
C ILE A 7 -11.80 2.69 -10.91
N PHE A 8 -11.54 3.88 -10.36
CA PHE A 8 -10.45 4.10 -9.41
C PHE A 8 -10.63 3.31 -8.12
N ILE A 9 -11.84 3.29 -7.55
CA ILE A 9 -12.13 2.53 -6.32
C ILE A 9 -11.99 1.03 -6.54
N VAL A 10 -12.52 0.50 -7.65
CA VAL A 10 -12.41 -0.93 -7.99
C VAL A 10 -10.96 -1.33 -8.26
N ALA A 11 -10.19 -0.49 -8.95
CA ALA A 11 -8.77 -0.72 -9.16
C ALA A 11 -7.99 -0.68 -7.84
N GLY A 12 -8.27 0.27 -6.94
CA GLY A 12 -7.70 0.32 -5.60
C GLY A 12 -8.01 -0.94 -4.77
N LEU A 13 -9.27 -1.41 -4.83
CA LEU A 13 -9.71 -2.66 -4.20
C LEU A 13 -8.97 -3.87 -4.75
N PHE A 14 -8.74 -3.93 -6.06
CA PHE A 14 -7.95 -5.00 -6.68
C PHE A 14 -6.53 -5.04 -6.10
N PHE A 15 -5.85 -3.89 -6.00
CA PHE A 15 -4.50 -3.84 -5.40
C PHE A 15 -4.48 -4.22 -3.92
N LEU A 16 -5.51 -3.84 -3.15
CA LEU A 16 -5.68 -4.26 -1.76
C LEU A 16 -5.77 -5.79 -1.64
N ILE A 17 -6.55 -6.44 -2.51
CA ILE A 17 -6.67 -7.90 -2.55
C ILE A 17 -5.34 -8.55 -2.93
N VAL A 18 -4.67 -8.04 -3.96
CA VAL A 18 -3.35 -8.56 -4.38
C VAL A 18 -2.33 -8.44 -3.25
N ALA A 19 -2.30 -7.31 -2.55
CA ALA A 19 -1.42 -7.11 -1.41
C ALA A 19 -1.74 -8.08 -0.26
N ALA A 20 -3.02 -8.26 0.08
CA ALA A 20 -3.45 -9.22 1.09
C ALA A 20 -3.04 -10.66 0.76
N ILE A 21 -3.24 -11.09 -0.49
CA ILE A 21 -2.77 -12.39 -0.99
C ILE A 21 -1.25 -12.48 -0.91
N GLY A 22 -0.53 -11.42 -1.28
CA GLY A 22 0.93 -11.36 -1.21
C GLY A 22 1.45 -11.55 0.21
N VAL A 23 0.81 -10.94 1.22
CA VAL A 23 1.17 -11.11 2.64
C VAL A 23 1.01 -12.56 3.10
N ILE A 24 -0.06 -13.23 2.70
CA ILE A 24 -0.35 -14.62 3.10
C ILE A 24 0.57 -15.60 2.37
N ARG A 25 0.85 -15.37 1.08
CA ARG A 25 1.53 -16.33 0.20
C ARG A 25 3.05 -16.22 0.21
N LEU A 26 3.61 -15.04 0.53
CA LEU A 26 5.06 -14.84 0.48
C LEU A 26 5.75 -15.50 1.69
N PRO A 27 6.90 -16.15 1.48
CA PRO A 27 7.57 -16.96 2.50
C PRO A 27 8.27 -16.14 3.58
N ASP A 28 8.59 -14.89 3.29
CA ASP A 28 9.60 -14.13 4.01
C ASP A 28 9.13 -12.70 4.35
N VAL A 29 9.61 -12.16 5.48
CA VAL A 29 9.20 -10.85 6.01
C VAL A 29 9.56 -9.70 5.07
N PHE A 30 10.69 -9.76 4.38
CA PHE A 30 11.12 -8.74 3.43
C PHE A 30 10.19 -8.74 2.20
N SER A 31 9.85 -9.92 1.68
CA SER A 31 8.89 -10.05 0.58
C SER A 31 7.47 -9.63 1.00
N ARG A 32 7.03 -9.99 2.21
CA ARG A 32 5.74 -9.54 2.77
C ARG A 32 5.69 -8.04 2.97
N SER A 33 6.77 -7.42 3.46
CA SER A 33 6.85 -5.97 3.61
C SER A 33 6.72 -5.26 2.27
N HIS A 34 7.30 -5.82 1.21
CA HIS A 34 7.09 -5.30 -0.14
C HIS A 34 5.61 -5.43 -0.56
N ALA A 35 4.99 -6.59 -0.35
CA ALA A 35 3.56 -6.77 -0.63
C ALA A 35 2.65 -5.77 0.11
N VAL A 36 2.93 -5.48 1.38
CA VAL A 36 2.20 -4.45 2.16
C VAL A 36 2.35 -3.06 1.55
N SER A 37 3.53 -2.70 1.06
CA SER A 37 3.76 -1.36 0.49
C SER A 37 2.95 -1.07 -0.78
N LEU A 38 2.47 -2.10 -1.48
CA LEU A 38 1.51 -1.95 -2.60
C LEU A 38 0.14 -1.46 -2.11
N THR A 39 -0.28 -1.84 -0.89
CA THR A 39 -1.51 -1.37 -0.28
C THR A 39 -1.53 0.15 -0.17
N ASP A 40 -0.43 0.75 0.30
CA ASP A 40 -0.39 2.20 0.52
C ASP A 40 -0.12 2.98 -0.79
N SER A 41 0.82 2.49 -1.60
CA SER A 41 1.27 3.21 -2.80
C SER A 41 0.26 3.16 -3.95
N LEU A 42 -0.46 2.05 -4.11
CA LEU A 42 -1.44 1.87 -5.18
C LEU A 42 -2.86 1.73 -4.62
N GLY A 43 -3.07 0.85 -3.64
CA GLY A 43 -4.41 0.60 -3.08
C GLY A 43 -5.06 1.88 -2.52
N ALA A 44 -4.43 2.46 -1.49
CA ALA A 44 -4.91 3.66 -0.83
C ALA A 44 -4.86 4.88 -1.76
N PHE A 45 -3.83 5.00 -2.61
CA PHE A 45 -3.75 6.09 -3.59
C PHE A 45 -4.95 6.08 -4.55
N LEU A 46 -5.21 4.96 -5.23
CA LEU A 46 -6.32 4.87 -6.17
C LEU A 46 -7.68 5.04 -5.47
N MET A 47 -7.84 4.46 -4.28
CA MET A 47 -9.08 4.55 -3.52
C MET A 47 -9.37 5.99 -3.06
N LEU A 48 -8.38 6.68 -2.51
CA LEU A 48 -8.50 8.08 -2.06
C LEU A 48 -8.71 9.04 -3.24
N VAL A 49 -8.04 8.82 -4.38
CA VAL A 49 -8.29 9.60 -5.60
C VAL A 49 -9.71 9.37 -6.11
N GLY A 50 -10.20 8.13 -6.11
CA GLY A 50 -11.58 7.81 -6.49
C GLY A 50 -12.61 8.51 -5.58
N ILE A 51 -12.36 8.53 -4.27
CA ILE A 51 -13.21 9.26 -3.31
C ILE A 51 -13.14 10.77 -3.54
N ALA A 52 -11.95 11.32 -3.80
CA ALA A 52 -11.79 12.75 -4.08
C ALA A 52 -12.52 13.18 -5.36
N LEU A 53 -12.52 12.34 -6.40
CA LEU A 53 -13.27 12.57 -7.64
C LEU A 53 -14.79 12.52 -7.44
N HIS A 54 -15.27 11.72 -6.48
CA HIS A 54 -16.69 11.63 -6.15
C HIS A 54 -17.17 12.81 -5.28
N GLU A 55 -16.39 13.21 -4.28
CA GLU A 55 -16.71 14.30 -3.35
C GLU A 55 -16.54 15.70 -3.95
N GLY A 56 -15.69 15.86 -4.98
CA GLY A 56 -15.46 17.14 -5.66
C GLY A 56 -14.53 18.12 -4.91
N LEU A 57 -14.37 19.33 -5.46
CA LEU A 57 -13.45 20.38 -4.99
C LEU A 57 -13.96 21.12 -3.74
N GLY A 58 -14.23 20.39 -2.65
CA GLY A 58 -14.65 20.93 -1.36
C GLY A 58 -13.56 20.85 -0.27
N THR A 59 -13.92 21.20 0.96
CA THR A 59 -13.06 21.04 2.15
C THR A 59 -12.60 19.60 2.40
N ASN A 60 -13.33 18.61 1.86
CA ASN A 60 -12.96 17.20 1.99
C ASN A 60 -11.75 16.83 1.12
N MET A 61 -11.50 17.51 0.00
CA MET A 61 -10.32 17.26 -0.84
C MET A 61 -9.02 17.53 -0.08
N LEU A 62 -8.96 18.60 0.72
CA LEU A 62 -7.78 18.93 1.52
C LEU A 62 -7.48 17.83 2.54
N LYS A 63 -8.51 17.31 3.21
CA LYS A 63 -8.37 16.19 4.17
C LYS A 63 -7.83 14.94 3.49
N ILE A 64 -8.36 14.60 2.31
CA ILE A 64 -7.90 13.45 1.52
C ILE A 64 -6.43 13.61 1.11
N LEU A 65 -6.04 14.79 0.65
CA LEU A 65 -4.64 15.07 0.29
C LEU A 65 -3.70 14.97 1.49
N VAL A 66 -4.12 15.45 2.67
CA VAL A 66 -3.34 15.31 3.91
C VAL A 66 -3.16 13.85 4.28
N VAL A 67 -4.22 13.04 4.21
CA VAL A 67 -4.14 11.59 4.48
C VAL A 67 -3.20 10.90 3.48
N LEU A 68 -3.32 11.24 2.19
CA LEU A 68 -2.46 10.70 1.13
C LEU A 68 -0.98 11.03 1.40
N ALA A 69 -0.67 12.29 1.72
CA ALA A 69 0.69 12.73 2.02
C ALA A 69 1.26 12.01 3.26
N LEU A 70 0.47 11.88 4.31
CA LEU A 70 0.88 11.16 5.52
C LEU A 70 1.16 9.68 5.22
N LEU A 71 0.31 9.01 4.44
CA LEU A 71 0.54 7.61 4.05
C LEU A 71 1.84 7.45 3.27
N TYR A 72 2.13 8.35 2.32
CA TYR A 72 3.37 8.30 1.54
C TYR A 72 4.62 8.54 2.38
N ILE A 73 4.55 9.37 3.41
CA ILE A 73 5.68 9.62 4.33
C ILE A 73 5.82 8.46 5.32
N LEU A 74 4.72 7.90 5.84
CA LEU A 74 4.75 6.80 6.79
C LEU A 74 5.24 5.49 6.16
N ASN A 75 4.86 5.21 4.92
CA ASN A 75 5.20 3.95 4.24
C ASN A 75 6.72 3.62 4.27
N PRO A 76 7.65 4.50 3.84
CA PRO A 76 9.08 4.21 3.92
C PRO A 76 9.58 4.05 5.36
N VAL A 77 8.99 4.76 6.33
CA VAL A 77 9.34 4.63 7.75
C VAL A 77 8.94 3.26 8.28
N ILE A 78 7.72 2.81 7.98
CA ILE A 78 7.21 1.49 8.37
C ILE A 78 8.04 0.39 7.70
N ALA A 79 8.29 0.50 6.40
CA ALA A 79 9.08 -0.48 5.67
C ALA A 79 10.51 -0.59 6.23
N HIS A 80 11.19 0.54 6.44
CA HIS A 80 12.54 0.55 7.00
C HIS A 80 12.58 0.02 8.44
N ALA A 81 11.63 0.42 9.29
CA ALA A 81 11.53 -0.07 10.65
C ALA A 81 11.29 -1.58 10.70
N THR A 82 10.41 -2.10 9.84
CA THR A 82 10.09 -3.53 9.73
C THR A 82 11.29 -4.34 9.29
N VAL A 83 11.99 -3.90 8.24
CA VAL A 83 13.20 -4.54 7.72
C VAL A 83 14.32 -4.54 8.78
N ARG A 84 14.54 -3.39 9.44
CA ARG A 84 15.56 -3.26 10.47
C ARG A 84 15.27 -4.14 11.70
N ALA A 85 14.00 -4.26 12.09
CA ALA A 85 13.58 -5.15 13.15
C ALA A 85 13.81 -6.62 12.76
N ALA A 86 13.44 -7.02 11.53
CA ALA A 86 13.65 -8.38 11.03
C ALA A 86 15.14 -8.77 11.02
N LEU A 87 16.01 -7.87 10.55
CA LEU A 87 17.46 -8.08 10.56
C LEU A 87 18.02 -8.22 11.99
N ARG A 88 17.54 -7.40 12.92
CA ARG A 88 17.93 -7.48 14.34
C ARG A 88 17.48 -8.78 15.01
N SER A 89 16.35 -9.34 14.58
CA SER A 89 15.85 -10.64 15.02
C SER A 89 16.58 -11.83 14.38
N GLY A 90 17.61 -11.59 13.55
CA GLY A 90 18.40 -12.64 12.90
C GLY A 90 17.70 -13.30 11.69
N LEU A 91 16.57 -12.76 11.23
CA LEU A 91 15.90 -13.25 10.04
C LEU A 91 16.73 -12.88 8.79
N LYS A 92 16.95 -13.87 7.92
CA LYS A 92 17.66 -13.69 6.66
C LYS A 92 16.65 -13.65 5.52
N PRO A 93 16.83 -12.77 4.51
CA PRO A 93 15.99 -12.77 3.32
C PRO A 93 16.00 -14.14 2.66
N TRP A 94 14.82 -14.65 2.32
CA TRP A 94 14.69 -15.85 1.52
C TRP A 94 15.45 -15.73 0.20
N LYS A 95 16.36 -16.67 -0.06
CA LYS A 95 17.03 -16.85 -1.35
C LYS A 95 16.56 -18.15 -1.95
N LYS A 96 16.21 -18.13 -3.24
CA LYS A 96 16.04 -19.36 -4.02
C LYS A 96 17.42 -20.02 -4.11
N GLU A 97 17.55 -21.27 -3.67
CA GLU A 97 18.75 -22.07 -3.92
C GLU A 97 18.92 -22.20 -5.43
N THR A 98 19.92 -21.50 -5.97
CA THR A 98 20.40 -21.75 -7.33
C THR A 98 21.16 -23.05 -7.26
N SER A 99 20.54 -24.11 -7.76
CA SER A 99 21.16 -25.42 -7.93
C SER A 99 22.23 -25.42 -9.00
#